data_AF-A0A845Y9V5-F1
#
_entry.id   AF-A0A845Y9V5-F1
#
_cell.length_a   1.000
_cell.length_b   1.000
_cell.length_c   1.000
_cell.angle_alpha   90.00
_cell.angle_beta   90.00
_cell.angle_gamma   90.00
#
_symmetry.space_group_name_H-M   'P 1'
#
loop_
_entity.id
_entity.type
_entity.pdbx_description
1 polymer ?
#
loop_
_entity_poly.entity_id
_entity_poly.type
_entity_poly.pdbx_seq_one_letter_code
_entity_poly.pdbx_strand_id
1 'polypeptide(L)'
;MAILHGSWIFHQRGGHLFIWGETWRTRESVEAKTTNSAALHPWAMTQAQLTSFLDSHSLSPTAPSSTYFLEASRNSRKKTPSRVTGELQPPWQTQVLVLPTQSLSKSKSVYPLMSAKMPSESEEEQSLKLQQWKVEGFCLEPIAAVKFLQLLPLGSFQTSDAFVGGDLRYWSQVTRWSLDLLSRHKFLAGIYRQPNGDVFASWQPLLDSSLDQERLGKFSQLMPSACHAYLGKENEP
;
A
#
# COMPACT_ATOMS: atom_id res chain seq x y z
N MET A 1 19.61 -0.03 5.85
CA MET A 1 18.75 -0.93 5.06
C MET A 1 17.42 -0.22 4.86
N ALA A 2 16.84 -0.32 3.67
CA ALA A 2 15.56 0.28 3.33
C ALA A 2 14.51 -0.81 3.11
N ILE A 3 13.28 -0.54 3.51
CA ILE A 3 12.13 -1.43 3.33
C ILE A 3 11.01 -0.64 2.64
N LEU A 4 10.44 -1.23 1.60
CA LEU A 4 9.32 -0.72 0.84
C LEU A 4 8.03 -1.31 1.42
N HIS A 5 7.10 -0.44 1.77
CA HIS A 5 5.83 -0.77 2.36
C HIS A 5 4.68 -0.34 1.46
N GLY A 6 3.52 -0.93 1.67
CA GLY A 6 2.32 -0.49 0.99
C GLY A 6 1.10 -1.33 1.27
N SER A 7 -0.06 -0.70 1.15
CA SER A 7 -1.36 -1.34 1.31
C SER A 7 -2.41 -0.72 0.43
N TRP A 8 -3.44 -1.50 0.12
CA TRP A 8 -4.61 -0.99 -0.60
C TRP A 8 -5.47 -0.15 0.32
N ILE A 9 -5.76 1.09 -0.11
CA ILE A 9 -6.66 2.01 0.57
C ILE A 9 -7.97 2.05 -0.22
N PHE A 10 -9.00 1.50 0.39
CA PHE A 10 -10.34 1.43 -0.19
C PHE A 10 -11.11 2.73 0.03
N HIS A 11 -11.84 3.14 -1.00
CA HIS A 11 -12.77 4.27 -0.95
C HIS A 11 -14.16 3.75 -1.36
N GLN A 12 -15.20 4.55 -1.10
CA GLN A 12 -16.57 4.18 -1.45
C GLN A 12 -16.76 3.75 -2.92
N ARG A 13 -15.96 4.30 -3.84
CA ARG A 13 -15.94 3.93 -5.26
C ARG A 13 -14.50 3.73 -5.73
N GLY A 14 -13.94 2.57 -5.41
CA GLY A 14 -12.63 2.14 -5.87
C GLY A 14 -11.56 2.16 -4.77
N GLY A 15 -10.33 2.44 -5.16
CA GLY A 15 -9.20 2.46 -4.24
C GLY A 15 -7.89 2.62 -4.98
N HIS A 16 -6.82 2.79 -4.23
CA HIS A 16 -5.47 2.88 -4.76
C HIS A 16 -4.52 2.08 -3.87
N LEU A 17 -3.39 1.66 -4.42
CA LEU A 17 -2.29 1.12 -3.63
C LEU A 17 -1.42 2.28 -3.18
N PHE A 18 -1.33 2.51 -1.87
CA PHE A 18 -0.40 3.47 -1.31
C PHE A 18 0.94 2.78 -1.05
N ILE A 19 2.03 3.36 -1.54
CA ILE A 19 3.39 2.84 -1.31
C ILE A 19 4.29 3.90 -0.68
N TRP A 20 5.10 3.49 0.29
CA TRP A 20 6.06 4.35 0.96
C TRP A 20 7.31 3.56 1.34
N GLY A 21 8.41 4.25 1.64
CA GLY A 21 9.67 3.61 2.02
C GLY A 21 10.09 3.97 3.44
N GLU A 22 10.58 2.99 4.18
CA GLU A 22 11.29 3.15 5.45
C GLU A 22 12.79 3.04 5.21
N THR A 23 13.59 3.94 5.79
CA THR A 23 15.06 3.86 5.73
C THR A 23 15.71 4.24 7.05
N TRP A 24 16.70 3.44 7.47
CA TRP A 24 17.48 3.73 8.67
C TRP A 24 18.23 5.06 8.54
N ARG A 25 18.11 5.91 9.56
CA ARG A 25 18.90 7.13 9.73
C ARG A 25 19.31 7.32 11.18
N THR A 26 20.40 8.03 11.39
CA THR A 26 20.89 8.39 12.73
C THR A 26 19.86 9.29 13.43
N ARG A 27 19.64 9.01 14.72
CA ARG A 27 18.53 9.51 15.55
C ARG A 27 18.58 11.03 15.70
N GLU A 28 17.75 11.75 14.97
CA GLU A 28 17.26 13.07 15.40
C GLU A 28 16.04 12.82 16.28
N SER A 29 16.05 13.36 17.50
CA SER A 29 15.00 13.05 18.46
C SER A 29 13.68 13.66 18.05
N VAL A 30 12.67 12.83 17.79
CA VAL A 30 11.30 13.33 17.68
C VAL A 30 10.80 13.54 19.12
N GLU A 31 10.71 14.80 19.54
CA GLU A 31 10.03 15.14 20.78
C GLU A 31 8.57 14.67 20.70
N ALA A 32 8.08 13.98 21.73
CA ALA A 32 6.67 13.63 21.80
C ALA A 32 5.84 14.91 21.82
N LYS A 33 5.24 15.28 20.68
CA LYS A 33 4.30 16.40 20.64
C LYS A 33 3.07 16.01 21.47
N THR A 34 2.74 16.85 22.44
CA THR A 34 1.55 16.77 23.30
C THR A 34 0.25 17.18 22.59
N THR A 35 0.33 17.58 21.32
CA THR A 35 -0.82 18.00 20.51
C THR A 35 -1.39 16.83 19.71
N ASN A 36 -2.72 16.73 19.63
CA ASN A 36 -3.55 15.74 18.92
C ASN A 36 -3.25 15.52 17.41
N SER A 37 -2.15 16.03 16.86
CA SER A 37 -1.74 15.81 15.48
C SER A 37 -0.63 14.77 15.42
N ALA A 38 -0.85 13.67 14.68
CA ALA A 38 0.14 12.65 14.42
C ALA A 38 1.46 13.24 13.89
N ALA A 39 2.59 12.80 14.45
CA ALA A 39 3.93 13.23 14.07
C ALA A 39 4.37 12.57 12.76
N LEU A 40 5.30 13.20 12.04
CA LEU A 40 5.91 12.58 10.85
C LEU A 40 6.76 11.38 11.27
N HIS A 41 6.64 10.29 10.52
CA HIS A 41 7.42 9.10 10.73
C HIS A 41 8.91 9.38 10.45
N PRO A 42 9.80 9.29 11.46
CA PRO A 42 11.17 9.79 11.37
C PRO A 42 12.02 9.06 10.32
N TRP A 43 11.66 7.82 9.98
CA TRP A 43 12.37 7.01 8.99
C TRP A 43 11.67 6.90 7.65
N ALA A 44 10.57 7.64 7.43
CA ALA A 44 9.95 7.66 6.12
C ALA A 44 10.88 8.33 5.09
N MET A 45 10.96 7.74 3.90
CA MET A 45 11.65 8.33 2.76
C MET A 45 10.91 9.58 2.27
N THR A 46 11.70 10.57 1.83
CA THR A 46 11.16 11.69 1.05
C THR A 46 10.81 11.22 -0.37
N GLN A 47 10.04 12.03 -1.11
CA GLN A 47 9.69 11.73 -2.50
C GLN A 47 10.91 11.43 -3.37
N ALA A 48 11.94 12.28 -3.34
CA ALA A 48 13.14 12.08 -4.14
C ALA A 48 13.89 10.77 -3.79
N GLN A 49 13.93 10.42 -2.51
CA GLN A 49 14.56 9.18 -2.06
C GLN A 49 13.76 7.95 -2.49
N LEU A 50 12.43 7.99 -2.38
CA LEU A 50 11.59 6.89 -2.81
C LEU A 50 11.65 6.70 -4.32
N THR A 51 11.62 7.78 -5.11
CA THR A 51 11.80 7.71 -6.57
C THR A 51 13.14 7.07 -6.92
N SER A 52 14.25 7.58 -6.39
CA SER A 52 15.58 7.02 -6.66
C SER A 52 15.70 5.55 -6.23
N PHE A 53 15.03 5.17 -5.12
CA PHE A 53 15.00 3.81 -4.63
C PHE A 53 14.19 2.88 -5.55
N LEU A 54 13.04 3.32 -6.04
CA LEU A 54 12.23 2.54 -6.98
C LEU A 54 12.96 2.36 -8.31
N ASP A 55 13.59 3.41 -8.82
CA ASP A 55 14.35 3.36 -10.07
C ASP A 55 15.54 2.39 -9.97
N SER A 56 16.29 2.39 -8.85
CA SER A 56 17.41 1.47 -8.66
C SER A 56 17.01 0.00 -8.61
N HIS A 57 15.76 -0.30 -8.28
CA HIS A 57 15.21 -1.66 -8.23
C HIS A 57 14.35 -2.00 -9.47
N SER A 58 14.34 -1.15 -10.51
CA SER A 58 13.48 -1.32 -11.69
C SER A 58 11.98 -1.42 -11.36
N LEU A 59 11.54 -0.70 -10.30
CA LEU A 59 10.17 -0.66 -9.81
C LEU A 59 9.49 0.69 -10.09
N SER A 60 9.98 1.45 -11.07
CA SER A 60 9.48 2.80 -11.32
C SER A 60 7.96 2.77 -11.60
N PRO A 61 7.15 3.52 -10.83
CA PRO A 61 5.70 3.47 -10.94
C PRO A 61 5.16 4.28 -12.12
N THR A 62 6.04 4.82 -12.98
CA THR A 62 5.67 5.52 -14.20
C THR A 62 4.82 4.62 -15.07
N ALA A 63 3.52 4.92 -15.11
CA ALA A 63 2.60 4.25 -16.00
C ALA A 63 3.05 4.54 -17.44
N PRO A 64 3.33 3.54 -18.29
CA PRO A 64 3.23 3.79 -19.71
C PRO A 64 1.79 4.26 -19.94
N SER A 65 1.67 5.47 -20.48
CA SER A 65 0.40 6.10 -20.89
C SER A 65 -0.25 5.22 -21.96
N SER A 66 -0.89 4.14 -21.54
CA SER A 66 -1.68 3.29 -22.39
C SER A 66 -2.77 2.64 -21.55
N THR A 67 -3.91 3.34 -21.57
CA THR A 67 -5.23 2.77 -21.50
C THR A 67 -5.36 1.65 -22.54
N TYR A 68 -4.89 0.44 -22.24
CA TYR A 68 -5.20 -0.77 -23.02
C TYR A 68 -6.27 -1.62 -22.32
N PHE A 69 -7.33 -0.97 -21.82
CA PHE A 69 -8.56 -1.67 -21.52
C PHE A 69 -9.70 -1.02 -22.31
N LEU A 70 -10.06 -1.70 -23.41
CA LEU A 70 -11.25 -1.50 -24.24
C LEU A 70 -11.35 -0.17 -25.01
N GLU A 71 -10.58 -0.03 -26.09
CA GLU A 71 -11.14 0.67 -27.26
C GLU A 71 -12.10 -0.30 -27.97
N ALA A 72 -13.35 -0.30 -27.52
CA ALA A 72 -14.43 -0.85 -28.32
C ALA A 72 -14.48 -0.05 -29.63
N SER A 73 -14.17 -0.74 -30.73
CA SER A 73 -14.26 -0.25 -32.10
C SER A 73 -15.58 0.50 -32.31
N ARG A 74 -15.49 1.83 -32.36
CA ARG A 74 -16.54 2.69 -32.91
C ARG A 74 -15.90 3.51 -34.01
N ASN A 75 -16.17 3.08 -35.24
CA ASN A 75 -15.98 3.89 -36.45
C ASN A 75 -16.64 5.25 -36.27
N SER A 76 -15.88 6.28 -35.90
CA SER A 76 -16.30 7.67 -36.07
C SER A 76 -15.09 8.59 -36.21
N ARG A 77 -15.03 9.18 -37.40
CA ARG A 77 -14.21 10.30 -37.91
C ARG A 77 -13.29 11.03 -36.91
N LYS A 78 -11.98 10.95 -37.24
CA LYS A 78 -10.90 11.94 -37.05
C LYS A 78 -11.24 13.20 -36.22
N LYS A 79 -10.80 13.19 -34.96
CA LYS A 79 -10.13 14.35 -34.33
C LYS A 79 -8.87 13.83 -33.66
N THR A 80 -7.71 14.26 -34.14
CA THR A 80 -6.41 14.05 -33.52
C THR A 80 -6.42 14.69 -32.13
N PRO A 81 -6.26 13.94 -31.02
CA PRO A 81 -5.95 14.57 -29.75
C PRO A 81 -4.45 14.91 -29.76
N SER A 82 -4.13 16.12 -29.33
CA SER A 82 -2.78 16.57 -29.06
C SER A 82 -2.11 15.59 -28.09
N ARG A 83 -1.03 14.96 -28.58
CA ARG A 83 -0.14 14.08 -27.82
C ARG A 83 0.54 14.88 -26.71
N VAL A 84 -0.07 14.92 -25.52
CA VAL A 84 0.64 15.22 -24.28
C VAL A 84 1.29 13.92 -23.82
N THR A 85 2.46 13.60 -24.39
CA THR A 85 3.39 12.63 -23.81
C THR A 85 4.07 13.31 -22.64
N GLY A 86 3.41 13.32 -21.48
CA GLY A 86 4.02 13.62 -20.19
C GLY A 86 3.79 12.42 -19.30
N GLU A 87 4.86 11.73 -18.89
CA GLU A 87 4.80 10.74 -17.83
C GLU A 87 4.37 11.45 -16.54
N LEU A 88 3.08 11.44 -16.25
CA LEU A 88 2.55 11.98 -15.00
C LEU A 88 2.96 11.02 -13.88
N GLN A 89 3.86 11.48 -13.00
CA GLN A 89 4.16 10.75 -11.78
C GLN A 89 2.89 10.54 -10.94
N PRO A 90 2.77 9.40 -10.26
CA PRO A 90 1.62 9.16 -9.40
C PRO A 90 1.52 10.23 -8.29
N PRO A 91 0.31 10.56 -7.81
CA PRO A 91 0.12 11.54 -6.75
C PRO A 91 0.95 11.20 -5.50
N TRP A 92 1.63 12.19 -4.94
CA TRP A 92 2.29 12.13 -3.63
C TRP A 92 1.31 12.56 -2.54
N GLN A 93 1.03 11.71 -1.57
CA GLN A 93 0.06 11.99 -0.51
C GLN A 93 0.57 11.58 0.87
N THR A 94 0.03 12.23 1.90
CA THR A 94 0.26 11.86 3.30
C THR A 94 -0.83 10.90 3.77
N GLN A 95 -0.43 9.85 4.48
CA GLN A 95 -1.31 8.86 5.08
C GLN A 95 -0.98 8.68 6.56
N VAL A 96 -1.99 8.49 7.40
CA VAL A 96 -1.81 8.20 8.83
C VAL A 96 -1.82 6.68 9.05
N LEU A 97 -0.79 6.19 9.74
CA LEU A 97 -0.64 4.80 10.15
C LEU A 97 -0.62 4.69 11.67
N VAL A 98 -1.18 3.61 12.21
CA VAL A 98 -1.07 3.23 13.61
C VAL A 98 0.05 2.20 13.75
N LEU A 99 1.17 2.61 14.36
CA LEU A 99 2.36 1.78 14.46
C LEU A 99 2.75 1.51 15.91
N PRO A 100 3.33 0.33 16.21
CA PRO A 100 3.98 0.07 17.48
C PRO A 100 5.05 1.12 17.73
N THR A 101 5.03 1.75 18.90
CA THR A 101 5.87 2.88 19.25
C THR A 101 6.54 2.60 20.60
N GLN A 102 7.86 2.74 20.63
CA GLN A 102 8.69 2.63 21.82
C GLN A 102 8.86 4.00 22.48
N SER A 103 8.75 4.03 23.80
CA SER A 103 9.07 5.21 24.63
C SER A 103 10.30 4.89 25.49
N LEU A 104 11.31 5.76 25.47
CA LEU A 104 12.46 5.61 26.35
C LEU A 104 12.15 6.20 27.73
N SER A 105 12.24 5.41 28.80
CA SER A 105 11.91 5.86 30.17
C SER A 105 12.66 7.11 30.63
N LYS A 106 13.86 7.36 30.11
CA LYS A 106 14.75 8.48 30.48
C LYS A 106 14.58 9.74 29.62
N SER A 107 13.87 9.67 28.49
CA SER A 107 13.66 10.82 27.60
C SER A 107 12.20 10.83 27.15
N LYS A 108 11.53 11.99 27.15
CA LYS A 108 10.17 12.14 26.59
C LYS A 108 10.10 11.94 25.07
N SER A 109 11.06 11.26 24.47
CA SER A 109 11.12 10.94 23.05
C SER A 109 10.45 9.59 22.78
N VAL A 110 9.59 9.58 21.77
CA VAL A 110 8.89 8.38 21.29
C VAL A 110 9.28 8.10 19.85
N TYR A 111 9.38 6.84 19.48
CA TYR A 111 9.74 6.45 18.11
C TYR A 111 8.94 5.21 17.68
N PRO A 112 8.52 5.12 16.41
CA PRO A 112 7.94 3.89 15.91
C PRO A 112 8.95 2.74 16.04
N LEU A 113 8.48 1.50 16.06
CA LEU A 113 9.35 0.34 15.89
C LEU A 113 9.67 0.22 14.41
N MET A 114 10.96 0.17 14.07
CA MET A 114 11.37 -0.03 12.68
C MET A 114 11.10 -1.45 12.22
N SER A 115 10.64 -1.59 10.98
CA SER A 115 10.28 -2.89 10.39
C SER A 115 11.48 -3.85 10.30
N ALA A 116 12.70 -3.32 10.18
CA ALA A 116 13.93 -4.10 10.15
C ALA A 116 14.41 -4.60 11.53
N LYS A 117 13.81 -4.12 12.63
CA LYS A 117 14.21 -4.48 13.99
C LYS A 117 13.16 -5.37 14.63
N MET A 118 13.52 -6.63 14.87
CA MET A 118 12.79 -7.45 15.82
C MET A 118 13.11 -6.96 17.24
N PRO A 119 12.12 -6.81 18.14
CA PRO A 119 12.40 -6.58 19.55
C PRO A 119 13.21 -7.78 20.06
N SER A 120 14.46 -7.56 20.46
CA SER A 120 15.20 -8.56 21.22
C SER A 120 14.60 -8.65 22.61
N GLU A 121 14.48 -9.86 23.16
CA GLU A 121 13.96 -10.14 24.50
C GLU A 121 14.69 -9.34 25.61
N SER A 122 15.87 -8.79 25.34
CA SER A 122 16.69 -8.00 26.26
C SER A 122 16.25 -6.54 26.50
N GLU A 123 15.15 -6.07 25.88
CA GLU A 123 14.66 -4.69 25.99
C GLU A 123 13.47 -4.53 26.97
N GLU A 124 13.49 -5.27 28.09
CA GLU A 124 12.40 -5.45 29.08
C GLU A 124 11.85 -4.15 29.74
N GLU A 125 12.46 -2.99 29.52
CA GLU A 125 12.04 -1.71 30.13
C GLU A 125 11.29 -0.75 29.17
N GLN A 126 11.06 -1.15 27.90
CA GLN A 126 10.43 -0.27 26.92
C GLN A 126 8.92 -0.48 26.84
N SER A 127 8.13 0.52 27.22
CA SER A 127 6.68 0.47 27.04
C SER A 127 6.33 0.61 25.55
N LEU A 128 5.80 -0.46 24.95
CA LEU A 128 5.25 -0.45 23.58
C LEU A 128 3.79 -0.01 23.61
N LYS A 129 3.44 1.01 22.81
CA LYS A 129 2.07 1.47 22.60
C LYS A 129 1.81 1.71 21.13
N LEU A 130 0.57 1.54 20.69
CA LEU A 130 0.15 1.95 19.35
C LEU A 130 -0.03 3.47 19.31
N GLN A 131 0.63 4.14 18.37
CA GLN A 131 0.48 5.57 18.15
C GLN A 131 0.35 5.90 16.66
N GLN A 132 -0.23 7.06 16.37
CA GLN A 132 -0.44 7.53 15.00
C GLN A 132 0.81 8.25 14.47
N TRP A 133 1.23 7.87 13.27
CA TRP A 133 2.33 8.44 12.53
C TRP A 133 1.90 8.81 11.13
N LYS A 134 2.31 9.99 10.66
CA LYS A 134 2.14 10.43 9.27
C LYS A 134 3.30 9.91 8.44
N VAL A 135 3.00 9.20 7.37
CA VAL A 135 3.97 8.83 6.34
C VAL A 135 3.55 9.48 5.02
N GLU A 136 4.50 9.66 4.13
CA GLU A 136 4.23 10.17 2.79
C GLU A 136 4.67 9.14 1.74
N GLY A 137 3.95 9.11 0.63
CA GLY A 137 4.13 8.06 -0.37
C GLY A 137 3.35 8.31 -1.66
N PHE A 138 3.54 7.40 -2.62
CA PHE A 138 2.83 7.43 -3.90
C PHE A 138 1.50 6.69 -3.82
N CYS A 139 0.46 7.29 -4.40
CA CYS A 139 -0.84 6.66 -4.62
C CYS A 139 -0.90 6.10 -6.04
N LEU A 140 -0.91 4.76 -6.16
CA LEU A 140 -1.01 4.07 -7.44
C LEU A 140 -2.46 3.70 -7.73
N GLU A 141 -3.00 4.26 -8.81
CA GLU A 141 -4.29 3.85 -9.36
C GLU A 141 -4.30 2.36 -9.71
N PRO A 142 -5.46 1.68 -9.73
CA PRO A 142 -5.52 0.22 -9.79
C PRO A 142 -4.71 -0.44 -10.91
N ILE A 143 -4.73 0.13 -12.11
CA ILE A 143 -3.97 -0.41 -13.26
C ILE A 143 -2.46 -0.25 -13.03
N ALA A 144 -2.01 0.87 -12.49
CA ALA A 144 -0.60 1.10 -12.16
C ALA A 144 -0.17 0.23 -10.98
N ALA A 145 -1.03 0.07 -9.97
CA ALA A 145 -0.80 -0.79 -8.82
C ALA A 145 -0.61 -2.26 -9.23
N VAL A 146 -1.45 -2.79 -10.12
CA VAL A 146 -1.30 -4.17 -10.63
C VAL A 146 0.04 -4.35 -11.35
N LYS A 147 0.41 -3.41 -12.24
CA LYS A 147 1.72 -3.46 -12.93
C LYS A 147 2.88 -3.44 -11.94
N PHE A 148 2.83 -2.53 -10.96
CA PHE A 148 3.83 -2.43 -9.90
C PHE A 148 3.95 -3.74 -9.09
N LEU A 149 2.83 -4.30 -8.62
CA LEU A 149 2.81 -5.53 -7.82
C LEU A 149 3.29 -6.77 -8.60
N GLN A 150 3.17 -6.76 -9.93
CA GLN A 150 3.70 -7.81 -10.80
C GLN A 150 5.23 -7.77 -10.93
N LEU A 151 5.84 -6.59 -10.79
CA LEU A 151 7.30 -6.39 -10.82
C LEU A 151 7.98 -6.82 -9.52
N LEU A 152 7.22 -6.93 -8.41
CA LEU A 152 7.79 -7.35 -7.13
C LEU A 152 8.27 -8.81 -7.17
N PRO A 153 9.39 -9.12 -6.48
CA PRO A 153 9.90 -10.48 -6.37
C PRO A 153 8.89 -11.41 -5.68
N LEU A 154 8.72 -12.61 -6.24
CA LEU A 154 7.66 -13.55 -5.87
C LEU A 154 7.96 -14.40 -4.63
N GLY A 155 9.23 -14.60 -4.29
CA GLY A 155 9.65 -15.47 -3.21
C GLY A 155 10.90 -14.90 -2.53
N SER A 156 10.78 -14.55 -1.25
CA SER A 156 11.91 -14.10 -0.45
C SER A 156 12.74 -15.31 0.01
N PHE A 157 13.68 -15.73 -0.82
CA PHE A 157 14.79 -16.58 -0.38
C PHE A 157 16.16 -15.96 -0.68
N GLN A 158 16.19 -14.83 -1.40
CA GLN A 158 17.42 -14.11 -1.70
C GLN A 158 17.52 -12.86 -0.84
N THR A 159 18.72 -12.59 -0.30
CA THR A 159 19.02 -11.41 0.51
C THR A 159 18.79 -10.10 -0.27
N SER A 160 18.86 -10.15 -1.61
CA SER A 160 18.56 -9.01 -2.50
C SER A 160 17.12 -8.52 -2.39
N ASP A 161 16.18 -9.37 -1.98
CA ASP A 161 14.74 -9.05 -1.94
C ASP A 161 14.26 -8.65 -0.54
N ALA A 162 15.20 -8.51 0.41
CA ALA A 162 14.92 -8.11 1.78
C ALA A 162 14.29 -6.72 1.90
N PHE A 163 14.37 -5.91 0.82
CA PHE A 163 13.80 -4.58 0.79
C PHE A 163 12.27 -4.56 0.62
N VAL A 164 11.61 -5.65 0.23
CA VAL A 164 10.15 -5.66 0.12
C VAL A 164 9.56 -5.94 1.50
N GLY A 165 8.53 -5.18 1.92
CA GLY A 165 7.80 -5.42 3.16
C GLY A 165 6.90 -6.66 3.08
N GLY A 166 6.54 -7.22 4.23
CA GLY A 166 5.59 -8.36 4.29
C GLY A 166 4.21 -8.01 3.74
N ASP A 167 3.78 -6.77 3.92
CA ASP A 167 2.57 -6.17 3.38
C ASP A 167 2.53 -6.17 1.84
N LEU A 168 3.61 -5.72 1.19
CA LEU A 168 3.69 -5.74 -0.28
C LEU A 168 3.81 -7.16 -0.85
N ARG A 169 4.51 -8.07 -0.16
CA ARG A 169 4.52 -9.49 -0.55
C ARG A 169 3.12 -10.08 -0.49
N TYR A 170 2.38 -9.81 0.57
CA TYR A 170 0.99 -10.21 0.70
C TYR A 170 0.14 -9.68 -0.47
N TRP A 171 0.19 -8.38 -0.75
CA TRP A 171 -0.60 -7.78 -1.83
C TRP A 171 -0.19 -8.26 -3.22
N SER A 172 1.08 -8.59 -3.45
CA SER A 172 1.53 -9.22 -4.70
C SER A 172 0.86 -10.59 -4.90
N GLN A 173 0.80 -11.42 -3.85
CA GLN A 173 0.14 -12.73 -3.92
C GLN A 173 -1.38 -12.62 -4.10
N VAL A 174 -2.04 -11.72 -3.35
CA VAL A 174 -3.48 -11.46 -3.50
C VAL A 174 -3.81 -10.96 -4.91
N THR A 175 -2.98 -10.08 -5.47
CA THR A 175 -3.15 -9.55 -6.83
C THR A 175 -3.05 -10.66 -7.87
N ARG A 176 -2.07 -11.55 -7.74
CA ARG A 176 -1.92 -12.70 -8.65
C ARG A 176 -3.11 -13.64 -8.59
N TRP A 177 -3.60 -13.94 -7.40
CA TRP A 177 -4.82 -14.75 -7.25
C TRP A 177 -6.06 -14.05 -7.82
N SER A 178 -6.16 -12.74 -7.65
CA SER A 178 -7.25 -11.95 -8.23
C SER A 178 -7.20 -11.94 -9.77
N LEU A 179 -6.01 -11.83 -10.36
CA LEU A 179 -5.82 -11.97 -11.82
C LEU A 179 -6.17 -13.38 -12.32
N ASP A 180 -5.88 -14.42 -11.53
CA ASP A 180 -6.28 -15.80 -11.81
C ASP A 180 -7.81 -15.99 -11.77
N LEU A 181 -8.52 -15.33 -10.85
CA LEU A 181 -9.99 -15.31 -10.87
C LEU A 181 -10.53 -14.60 -12.12
N LEU A 182 -9.93 -13.48 -12.49
CA LEU A 182 -10.33 -12.73 -13.69
C LEU A 182 -10.11 -13.54 -14.98
N SER A 183 -8.98 -14.22 -15.12
CA SER A 183 -8.68 -15.05 -16.30
C SER A 183 -9.65 -16.24 -16.44
N ARG A 184 -10.13 -16.76 -15.30
CA ARG A 184 -11.14 -17.82 -15.23
C ARG A 184 -12.59 -17.30 -15.30
N HIS A 185 -12.78 -16.00 -15.55
CA HIS A 185 -14.10 -15.34 -15.59
C HIS A 185 -14.94 -15.55 -14.31
N LYS A 186 -14.27 -15.65 -13.15
CA LYS A 186 -14.90 -15.88 -11.85
C LYS A 186 -15.32 -14.56 -11.21
N PHE A 187 -16.27 -13.87 -11.84
CA PHE A 187 -16.85 -12.64 -11.31
C PHE A 187 -18.29 -12.42 -11.74
N LEU A 188 -19.08 -11.73 -10.90
CA LEU A 188 -20.48 -11.40 -11.14
C LEU A 188 -20.74 -9.92 -10.90
N ALA A 189 -21.71 -9.35 -11.60
CA ALA A 189 -22.18 -8.01 -11.33
C ALA A 189 -23.04 -8.03 -10.06
N GLY A 190 -22.66 -7.26 -9.06
CA GLY A 190 -23.39 -7.07 -7.81
C GLY A 190 -23.91 -5.64 -7.66
N ILE A 191 -24.95 -5.48 -6.85
CA ILE A 191 -25.51 -4.19 -6.46
C ILE A 191 -25.35 -4.04 -4.96
N TYR A 192 -24.70 -2.97 -4.52
CA TYR A 192 -24.47 -2.67 -3.12
C TYR A 192 -25.27 -1.44 -2.71
N ARG A 193 -25.91 -1.53 -1.55
CA ARG A 193 -26.55 -0.41 -0.88
C ARG A 193 -25.66 0.08 0.24
N GLN A 194 -25.30 1.35 0.21
CA GLN A 194 -24.57 2.00 1.28
C GLN A 194 -25.51 2.34 2.45
N PRO A 195 -24.98 2.53 3.67
CA PRO A 195 -25.79 2.92 4.84
C PRO A 195 -26.56 4.23 4.67
N ASN A 196 -26.07 5.14 3.83
CA ASN A 196 -26.72 6.41 3.49
C ASN A 196 -27.89 6.26 2.48
N GLY A 197 -28.14 5.04 1.96
CA GLY A 197 -29.19 4.76 0.98
C GLY A 197 -28.72 4.76 -0.48
N ASP A 198 -27.48 5.16 -0.76
CA ASP A 198 -26.93 5.16 -2.12
C ASP A 198 -26.74 3.74 -2.65
N VAL A 199 -26.94 3.58 -3.96
CA VAL A 199 -26.81 2.30 -4.65
C VAL A 199 -25.72 2.39 -5.71
N PHE A 200 -24.83 1.41 -5.75
CA PHE A 200 -23.83 1.30 -6.82
C PHE A 200 -23.66 -0.13 -7.30
N ALA A 201 -23.33 -0.27 -8.59
CA ALA A 201 -22.97 -1.54 -9.20
C ALA A 201 -21.47 -1.78 -9.04
N SER A 202 -21.08 -3.00 -8.66
CA SER A 202 -19.67 -3.40 -8.58
C SER A 202 -19.50 -4.87 -8.97
N TRP A 203 -18.39 -5.19 -9.62
CA TRP A 203 -18.00 -6.57 -9.85
C TRP A 203 -17.58 -7.23 -8.54
N GLN A 204 -17.99 -8.48 -8.35
CA GLN A 204 -17.67 -9.31 -7.18
C GLN A 204 -16.96 -10.58 -7.64
N PRO A 205 -15.95 -11.07 -6.91
CA PRO A 205 -15.37 -12.38 -7.20
C PRO A 205 -16.40 -13.49 -6.96
N LEU A 206 -16.51 -14.43 -7.90
CA LEU A 206 -17.33 -15.63 -7.77
C LEU A 206 -16.50 -16.75 -7.13
N LEU A 207 -16.76 -17.03 -5.85
CA LEU A 207 -16.06 -18.04 -5.06
C LEU A 207 -16.92 -19.30 -4.90
N ASP A 208 -17.26 -19.92 -6.01
CA ASP A 208 -18.09 -21.13 -6.08
C ASP A 208 -17.30 -22.44 -5.89
N SER A 209 -15.97 -22.38 -5.91
CA SER A 209 -15.08 -23.53 -5.72
C SER A 209 -14.53 -23.58 -4.29
N SER A 210 -14.43 -24.79 -3.72
CA SER A 210 -13.83 -25.00 -2.39
C SER A 210 -12.37 -24.52 -2.34
N LEU A 211 -11.63 -24.69 -3.45
CA LEU A 211 -10.25 -24.22 -3.57
C LEU A 211 -10.13 -22.70 -3.44
N ASP A 212 -11.00 -21.95 -4.12
CA ASP A 212 -10.94 -20.48 -4.08
C ASP A 212 -11.42 -19.93 -2.73
N GLN A 213 -12.40 -20.59 -2.09
CA GLN A 213 -12.81 -20.28 -0.73
C GLN A 213 -11.68 -20.54 0.30
N GLU A 214 -11.00 -21.68 0.20
CA GLU A 214 -9.86 -22.01 1.08
C GLU A 214 -8.72 -21.01 0.89
N ARG A 215 -8.41 -20.61 -0.35
CA ARG A 215 -7.41 -19.58 -0.65
C ARG A 215 -7.76 -18.24 -0.02
N LEU A 216 -9.01 -17.78 -0.14
CA LEU A 216 -9.47 -16.56 0.54
C LEU A 216 -9.33 -16.67 2.07
N GLY A 217 -9.69 -17.83 2.63
CA GLY A 217 -9.52 -18.11 4.05
C GLY A 217 -8.06 -17.98 4.50
N LYS A 218 -7.13 -18.56 3.73
CA LYS A 218 -5.68 -18.43 3.96
C LYS A 218 -5.21 -16.98 3.87
N PHE A 219 -5.63 -16.22 2.86
CA PHE A 219 -5.27 -14.80 2.76
C PHE A 219 -5.81 -13.98 3.93
N SER A 220 -6.99 -14.32 4.45
CA SER A 220 -7.57 -13.62 5.60
C SER A 220 -6.79 -13.92 6.89
N GLN A 221 -6.36 -15.17 7.08
CA GLN A 221 -5.58 -15.59 8.27
C GLN A 221 -4.14 -15.09 8.25
N LEU A 222 -3.53 -15.00 7.06
CA LEU A 222 -2.12 -14.63 6.89
C LEU A 222 -1.93 -13.14 6.59
N MET A 223 -2.97 -12.32 6.66
CA MET A 223 -2.88 -10.89 6.41
C MET A 223 -1.93 -10.24 7.42
N PRO A 224 -0.80 -9.64 6.99
CA PRO A 224 0.13 -9.00 7.92
C PRO A 224 -0.54 -7.86 8.68
N SER A 225 -0.24 -7.71 9.98
CA SER A 225 -0.77 -6.62 10.81
C SER A 225 -0.49 -5.23 10.22
N ALA A 226 0.63 -5.06 9.49
CA ALA A 226 0.97 -3.85 8.78
C ALA A 226 -0.09 -3.43 7.74
N CYS A 227 -0.80 -4.38 7.12
CA CYS A 227 -1.88 -4.08 6.18
C CYS A 227 -3.09 -3.41 6.86
N HIS A 228 -3.26 -3.61 8.18
CA HIS A 228 -4.33 -3.01 8.99
C HIS A 228 -3.92 -1.68 9.64
N ALA A 229 -2.66 -1.26 9.49
CA ALA A 229 -2.16 -0.05 10.15
C ALA A 229 -2.74 1.25 9.57
N TYR A 230 -3.29 1.22 8.37
CA TYR A 230 -3.71 2.40 7.61
C TYR A 230 -5.08 2.88 8.07
N LEU A 231 -5.17 4.14 8.53
CA LEU A 231 -6.44 4.76 8.88
C LEU A 231 -7.15 5.25 7.61
N GLY A 232 -8.33 4.72 7.32
CA GLY A 232 -9.17 5.23 6.24
C GLY A 232 -9.60 6.68 6.49
N LYS A 233 -9.83 7.44 5.41
CA LYS A 233 -10.35 8.82 5.48
C LYS A 233 -11.79 8.92 6.01
N GLU A 234 -12.42 7.81 6.41
CA GLU A 234 -13.79 7.80 6.98
C GLU A 234 -13.88 8.36 8.40
N ASN A 235 -12.76 8.69 9.04
CA ASN A 235 -12.71 9.28 10.40
C ASN A 235 -12.29 10.75 10.41
N GLU A 236 -12.81 11.58 9.50
CA GLU A 236 -12.96 13.01 9.78
C GLU A 236 -14.38 13.23 10.33
N PRO A 237 -14.54 13.64 11.61
CA PRO A 237 -15.84 13.95 12.20
C PRO A 237 -16.51 15.19 11.58
#